data_AF-A0A151E7Q5-F1
#
_entry.id   AF-A0A151E7Q5-F1
#
_cell.length_a   1.000
_cell.length_b   1.000
_cell.length_c   1.000
_cell.angle_alpha   90.00
_cell.angle_beta   90.00
_cell.angle_gamma   90.00
#
_symmetry.space_group_name_H-M   'P 1'
#
loop_
_entity.id
_entity.type
_entity.pdbx_description
1 polymer ?
#
loop_
_entity_poly.entity_id
_entity_poly.type
_entity_poly.pdbx_seq_one_letter_code
_entity_poly.pdbx_strand_id
1 'polypeptide(L)'
;MVTIKEVKSTIAVAIAGAFGFIIALIWKDIIIGAMKLANLWQEGGFADTNALIIGIVVAIVITIVAVFGILIITKWGGIKKD
;
A
#
# COMPACT_ATOMS: atom_id res chain seq x y z
N MET A 1 -0.01 -36.18 2.12
CA MET A 1 0.06 -35.75 3.52
C MET A 1 0.73 -34.39 3.53
N VAL A 2 0.08 -33.36 4.10
CA VAL A 2 0.70 -32.04 4.24
C VAL A 2 1.84 -32.16 5.24
N THR A 3 3.05 -31.77 4.84
CA THR A 3 4.22 -31.84 5.71
C THR A 3 4.27 -30.63 6.63
N ILE A 4 4.83 -30.78 7.83
CA ILE A 4 5.02 -29.66 8.79
C ILE A 4 5.79 -28.50 8.15
N LYS A 5 6.68 -28.79 7.18
CA LYS A 5 7.44 -27.80 6.42
C LYS A 5 6.54 -26.95 5.52
N GLU A 6 5.59 -27.56 4.81
CA GLU A 6 4.62 -26.85 3.98
C GLU A 6 3.70 -25.97 4.83
N VAL A 7 3.23 -26.49 5.98
CA VAL A 7 2.42 -25.70 6.92
C VAL A 7 3.16 -24.43 7.37
N LYS A 8 4.43 -24.56 7.78
CA LYS A 8 5.26 -23.41 8.17
C LYS A 8 5.46 -22.41 7.04
N SER A 9 5.69 -22.90 5.82
CA SER A 9 5.84 -22.05 4.63
C SER A 9 4.57 -21.26 4.34
N THR A 10 3.40 -21.91 4.36
CA THR A 10 2.12 -21.26 4.11
C THR A 10 1.80 -20.22 5.18
N ILE A 11 2.10 -20.51 6.45
CA ILE A 11 1.95 -19.54 7.54
C ILE A 11 2.86 -18.33 7.32
N ALA A 12 4.14 -18.54 6.96
CA ALA A 12 5.07 -17.43 6.70
C ALA A 12 4.61 -16.54 5.53
N VAL A 13 4.10 -17.13 4.45
CA VAL A 13 3.55 -16.39 3.31
C VAL A 13 2.29 -15.62 3.70
N ALA A 14 1.38 -16.24 4.45
CA ALA A 14 0.17 -15.57 4.93
C ALA A 14 0.50 -14.39 5.87
N ILE A 15 1.47 -14.56 6.77
CA ILE A 15 1.96 -13.51 7.67
C ILE A 15 2.58 -12.37 6.86
N ALA A 16 3.47 -12.67 5.90
CA ALA A 16 4.08 -11.67 5.04
C ALA A 16 3.04 -10.89 4.22
N GLY A 17 2.02 -11.57 3.71
CA GLY A 17 0.90 -10.95 3.00
C GLY A 17 0.07 -10.03 3.90
N ALA A 18 -0.27 -10.48 5.11
CA ALA A 18 -1.03 -9.68 6.07
C ALA A 18 -0.26 -8.42 6.52
N PHE A 19 1.04 -8.54 6.81
CA PHE A 19 1.87 -7.39 7.13
C PHE A 19 2.05 -6.44 5.93
N GLY A 20 2.24 -6.97 4.73
CA GLY A 20 2.29 -6.17 3.50
C GLY A 20 1.00 -5.38 3.26
N PHE A 21 -0.16 -5.99 3.54
CA PHE A 21 -1.45 -5.32 3.44
C PHE A 21 -1.63 -4.20 4.48
N ILE A 22 -1.26 -4.43 5.74
CA ILE A 22 -1.31 -3.39 6.78
C ILE A 22 -0.42 -2.19 6.40
N ILE A 23 0.79 -2.46 5.91
CA ILE A 23 1.71 -1.39 5.46
C ILE A 23 1.07 -0.60 4.30
N ALA A 24 0.41 -1.27 3.35
CA ALA A 24 -0.30 -0.60 2.27
C ALA A 24 -1.44 0.30 2.78
N LEU A 25 -2.18 -0.15 3.80
CA LEU A 25 -3.23 0.66 4.43
C LEU A 25 -2.67 1.90 5.14
N ILE A 26 -1.57 1.76 5.87
CA ILE A 26 -0.91 2.90 6.53
C ILE A 26 -0.47 3.93 5.49
N TRP A 27 0.13 3.49 4.37
CA TRP A 27 0.51 4.38 3.27
C TRP A 27 -0.70 5.08 2.66
N LYS A 28 -1.82 4.37 2.45
CA LYS A 28 -3.08 4.97 2.00
C LYS A 28 -3.52 6.10 2.95
N ASP A 29 -3.51 5.87 4.25
CA ASP A 29 -3.97 6.84 5.25
C ASP A 29 -3.06 8.08 5.30
N ILE A 30 -1.73 7.88 5.23
CA ILE A 30 -0.75 8.97 5.15
C ILE A 30 -1.01 9.84 3.91
N ILE A 31 -1.25 9.22 2.76
CA ILE A 31 -1.47 9.99 1.54
C ILE A 31 -2.83 10.71 1.59
N ILE A 32 -3.87 10.09 2.14
CA ILE A 32 -5.14 10.78 2.41
C ILE A 32 -4.94 12.00 3.31
N GLY A 33 -4.14 11.87 4.37
CA GLY A 33 -3.74 13.01 5.20
C GLY A 33 -3.03 14.11 4.40
N ALA A 34 -2.06 13.75 3.56
CA ALA A 34 -1.30 14.70 2.73
C ALA A 34 -2.21 15.43 1.71
N MET A 35 -3.16 14.73 1.12
CA MET A 35 -4.11 15.33 0.17
C MET A 35 -5.09 16.28 0.84
N LYS A 36 -5.54 15.95 2.05
CA LYS A 36 -6.34 16.87 2.88
C LYS A 36 -5.56 18.14 3.19
N LEU A 37 -4.28 18.01 3.57
CA LEU A 37 -3.40 19.17 3.79
C LEU A 37 -3.20 20.03 2.54
N ALA A 38 -3.21 19.41 1.36
CA ALA A 38 -3.08 20.11 0.08
C ALA A 38 -4.42 20.67 -0.47
N ASN A 39 -5.55 20.54 0.25
CA ASN A 39 -6.90 20.83 -0.26
C ASN A 39 -7.27 20.10 -1.56
N LEU A 40 -6.61 18.98 -1.86
CA LEU A 40 -6.88 18.14 -3.04
C LEU A 40 -7.85 16.99 -2.73
N TRP A 41 -8.24 16.84 -1.47
CA TRP A 41 -9.16 15.81 -1.01
C TRP A 41 -10.55 16.39 -0.76
N GLN A 42 -11.57 15.86 -1.44
CA GLN A 42 -12.97 16.16 -1.14
C GLN A 42 -13.58 15.02 -0.33
N GLU A 43 -14.12 15.35 0.85
CA GLU A 43 -14.90 14.41 1.66
C GLU A 43 -16.32 14.30 1.09
N GLY A 44 -16.80 13.07 0.87
CA GLY A 44 -18.18 12.82 0.46
C GLY A 44 -18.42 12.43 -1.02
N GLY A 45 -17.37 12.33 -1.84
CA GLY A 45 -17.46 11.85 -3.22
C GLY A 45 -17.19 12.92 -4.27
N PHE A 46 -17.39 12.57 -5.55
CA PHE A 46 -17.08 13.44 -6.68
C PHE A 46 -18.34 14.21 -7.11
N ALA A 47 -18.49 15.45 -6.64
CA ALA A 47 -19.61 16.31 -7.00
C ALA A 47 -19.54 16.80 -8.46
N ASP A 48 -18.35 16.82 -9.05
CA ASP A 48 -18.07 17.31 -10.39
C ASP A 48 -17.14 16.37 -11.16
N THR A 49 -17.26 16.37 -12.50
CA THR A 49 -16.36 15.59 -13.38
C THR A 49 -14.89 15.95 -13.19
N ASN A 50 -14.58 17.22 -12.90
CA ASN A 50 -13.22 17.65 -12.56
C ASN A 50 -12.70 17.02 -11.25
N ALA A 51 -13.56 16.88 -10.24
CA ALA A 51 -13.20 16.24 -8.98
C ALA A 51 -12.89 14.74 -9.17
N LEU A 52 -13.65 14.07 -10.05
CA LEU A 52 -13.42 12.68 -10.41
C LEU A 52 -12.07 12.50 -11.14
N ILE A 53 -11.74 13.39 -12.08
CA ILE A 53 -10.46 13.36 -12.79
C ILE A 53 -9.29 13.57 -11.80
N ILE A 54 -9.41 14.55 -10.90
CA ILE A 54 -8.40 14.79 -9.86
C ILE A 54 -8.25 13.56 -8.97
N GLY A 55 -9.36 12.96 -8.52
CA GLY A 55 -9.36 11.75 -7.71
C GLY A 55 -8.69 10.55 -8.38
N ILE A 56 -8.89 10.36 -9.68
CA ILE A 56 -8.25 9.28 -10.46
C ILE A 56 -6.74 9.53 -10.57
N VAL A 57 -6.31 10.73 -10.95
CA VAL A 57 -4.89 11.08 -11.07
C VAL A 57 -4.18 10.86 -9.74
N VAL A 58 -4.82 11.31 -8.67
CA VAL A 58 -4.36 11.16 -7.30
C VAL A 58 -4.27 9.69 -6.88
N ALA A 59 -5.29 8.87 -7.18
CA ALA A 59 -5.28 7.44 -6.90
C ALA A 59 -4.13 6.72 -7.64
N ILE A 60 -3.83 7.13 -8.87
CA ILE A 60 -2.69 6.61 -9.63
C ILE A 60 -1.37 7.00 -8.97
N VAL A 61 -1.20 8.28 -8.58
CA VAL A 61 0.00 8.76 -7.87
C VAL A 61 0.17 8.02 -6.54
N ILE A 62 -0.91 7.83 -5.78
CA ILE A 62 -0.92 7.02 -4.55
C ILE A 62 -0.43 5.61 -4.81
N THR A 63 -0.97 4.96 -5.85
CA THR A 63 -0.61 3.59 -6.21
C THR A 63 0.88 3.50 -6.51
N ILE A 64 1.42 4.46 -7.27
CA ILE A 64 2.85 4.53 -7.58
C ILE A 64 3.67 4.73 -6.30
N VAL A 65 3.32 5.72 -5.45
CA VAL A 65 4.05 6.01 -4.22
C VAL A 65 4.02 4.83 -3.24
N ALA A 66 2.87 4.19 -3.05
CA ALA A 66 2.73 3.04 -2.17
C ALA A 66 3.52 1.83 -2.68
N VAL A 67 3.45 1.54 -3.99
CA VAL A 67 4.23 0.45 -4.61
C VAL A 67 5.73 0.73 -4.49
N PHE A 68 6.19 1.95 -4.82
CA PHE A 68 7.60 2.31 -4.69
C PHE A 68 8.07 2.32 -3.23
N GLY A 69 7.26 2.83 -2.30
CA GLY A 69 7.54 2.81 -0.86
C GLY A 69 7.69 1.37 -0.35
N ILE A 70 6.78 0.47 -0.72
CA ILE A 70 6.87 -0.95 -0.39
C ILE A 70 8.10 -1.58 -1.04
N LEU A 71 8.41 -1.27 -2.30
CA LEU A 71 9.60 -1.78 -3.00
C LEU A 71 10.92 -1.36 -2.33
N ILE A 72 11.01 -0.12 -1.84
CA ILE A 72 12.20 0.36 -1.14
C ILE A 72 12.35 -0.35 0.21
N ILE A 73 11.27 -0.46 0.98
CA ILE A 73 11.30 -1.12 2.30
C ILE A 73 11.56 -2.62 2.17
N THR A 74 10.97 -3.29 1.18
CA THR A 74 11.22 -4.72 0.92
C THR A 74 12.67 -4.99 0.52
N LYS A 75 13.32 -4.06 -0.19
CA LYS A 75 14.77 -4.16 -0.47
C LYS A 75 15.65 -4.02 0.77
N TRP A 76 15.21 -3.33 1.82
CA TRP A 76 15.97 -3.23 3.09
C TRP A 76 15.93 -4.51 3.93
N GLY A 77 14.90 -5.36 3.80
CA GLY A 77 14.82 -6.64 4.49
C GLY A 77 15.61 -7.79 3.86
N GLY A 78 16.16 -7.60 2.65
CA GLY A 78 16.80 -8.65 1.84
C GLY A 78 18.32 -8.76 1.98
N ILE A 79 18.98 -7.87 2.71
CA ILE A 79 20.45 -7.87 2.83
C ILE A 79 20.88 -8.73 4.02
N LYS A 80 20.84 -10.04 3.86
CA LYS A 80 21.87 -10.97 4.36
C LYS A 80 21.98 -12.15 3.40
N LYS A 81 22.93 -12.03 2.49
CA LYS A 81 23.54 -13.18 1.83
C LYS A 81 25.04 -12.87 1.73
N ASP A 82 25.70 -13.07 2.86
CA ASP A 82 27.04 -13.63 3.04
C ASP A 82 27.13 -14.13 4.49
#